data_AF-A0A2N5A3N4-F1
#
_entry.id   AF-A0A2N5A3N4-F1
#
_cell.length_a   1.000
_cell.length_b   1.000
_cell.length_c   1.000
_cell.angle_alpha   90.00
_cell.angle_beta   90.00
_cell.angle_gamma   90.00
#
_symmetry.space_group_name_H-M   'P 1'
#
loop_
_entity.id
_entity.type
_entity.pdbx_description
1 polymer ?
#
loop_
_entity_poly.entity_id
_entity_poly.type
_entity_poly.pdbx_seq_one_letter_code
_entity_poly.pdbx_strand_id
1 'polypeptide(L)'
;MSNKTEPIRELECKFDDNGSPSWDSFPSHKNCQVRGGCDLPPHLPGIIILVHGVNSTGEWFSVAEKKLCEGLNKRLGLTGTSHELETNKYLFDDKIDAMPLMPRDLPDV
;
A
#
# COMPACT_ATOMS: atom_id res chain seq x y z
N MET A 1 23.40 25.16 6.08
CA MET A 1 21.93 25.25 6.25
C MET A 1 21.69 25.75 7.67
N SER A 2 21.12 26.94 7.85
CA SER A 2 20.80 27.47 9.19
C SER A 2 19.52 26.81 9.68
N ASN A 3 19.56 26.08 10.80
CA ASN A 3 18.39 25.45 11.43
C ASN A 3 17.54 26.50 12.18
N LYS A 4 17.10 27.56 11.50
CA LYS A 4 16.14 28.50 12.07
C LYS A 4 14.73 27.93 11.90
N THR A 5 14.01 27.81 13.01
CA THR A 5 12.57 27.51 13.03
C THR A 5 11.81 28.71 12.47
N GLU A 6 11.26 28.56 11.26
CA GLU A 6 10.37 29.55 10.64
C GLU A 6 8.91 29.25 11.01
N PRO A 7 8.06 30.28 11.23
CA PRO A 7 6.66 30.06 11.52
C PRO A 7 5.93 29.50 10.28
N ILE A 8 5.08 28.50 10.51
CA ILE A 8 4.28 27.83 9.49
C ILE A 8 2.80 28.07 9.80
N ARG A 9 2.02 28.39 8.77
CA ARG A 9 0.56 28.37 8.82
C ARG A 9 0.08 27.10 8.13
N GLU A 10 -0.59 26.23 8.86
CA GLU A 10 -1.24 25.05 8.31
C GLU A 10 -2.33 25.50 7.32
N LEU A 11 -2.24 25.00 6.09
CA LEU A 11 -3.23 25.27 5.04
C LEU A 11 -4.29 24.17 5.06
N GLU A 12 -5.55 24.57 4.92
CA GLU A 12 -6.64 23.62 4.74
C GLU A 12 -6.52 22.91 3.39
N CYS A 13 -6.60 21.58 3.41
CA CYS A 13 -6.65 20.74 2.21
C CYS A 13 -8.06 20.74 1.64
N LYS A 14 -8.22 21.10 0.36
CA LYS A 14 -9.46 21.02 -0.39
C LYS A 14 -9.35 19.94 -1.46
N PHE A 15 -10.40 19.14 -1.62
CA PHE A 15 -10.47 18.11 -2.65
C PHE A 15 -11.33 18.59 -3.81
N ASP A 16 -10.86 18.37 -5.04
CA ASP A 16 -11.70 18.50 -6.24
C ASP A 16 -12.67 17.30 -6.37
N ASP A 17 -13.58 17.35 -7.34
CA ASP A 17 -14.52 16.24 -7.62
C ASP A 17 -13.79 14.94 -8.03
N ASN A 18 -12.52 15.01 -8.41
CA ASN A 18 -11.67 13.88 -8.78
C ASN A 18 -10.84 13.34 -7.59
N GLY A 19 -10.97 13.94 -6.39
CA GLY A 19 -10.18 13.57 -5.20
C GLY A 19 -8.74 14.08 -5.19
N SER A 20 -8.35 14.98 -6.09
CA SER A 20 -7.04 15.63 -6.09
C SER A 20 -6.97 16.68 -4.96
N PRO A 21 -5.95 16.64 -4.08
CA PRO A 21 -5.80 17.62 -3.03
C PRO A 21 -5.20 18.93 -3.55
N SER A 22 -5.69 20.05 -3.03
CA SER A 22 -5.24 21.41 -3.33
C SER A 22 -5.19 22.28 -2.07
N TRP A 23 -4.33 23.30 -2.06
CA TRP A 23 -4.15 24.21 -0.93
C TRP A 23 -4.06 25.66 -1.42
N ASP A 24 -4.77 26.54 -0.74
CA ASP A 24 -4.74 27.98 -1.01
C ASP A 24 -3.95 28.72 0.06
N SER A 25 -2.98 29.53 -0.37
CA SER A 25 -2.22 30.41 0.51
C SER A 25 -2.51 31.88 0.20
N PHE A 26 -2.17 32.77 1.13
CA PHE A 26 -2.24 34.21 0.93
C PHE A 26 -0.88 34.84 1.21
N PRO A 27 -0.53 35.95 0.52
CA PRO A 27 0.75 36.62 0.74
C PRO A 27 0.79 37.27 2.13
N SER A 28 1.90 37.10 2.83
CA SER A 28 2.20 37.82 4.06
C SER A 28 2.97 39.11 3.77
N HIS A 29 2.95 40.05 4.72
CA HIS A 29 3.75 41.26 4.62
C HIS A 29 5.25 40.93 4.60
N LYS A 30 6.08 41.76 3.96
CA LYS A 30 7.54 41.52 3.79
C LYS A 30 8.29 41.24 5.10
N ASN A 31 7.83 41.83 6.21
CA ASN A 31 8.44 41.67 7.53
C ASN A 31 7.96 40.42 8.28
N CYS A 32 6.99 39.67 7.74
CA CYS A 32 6.40 38.49 8.35
C CYS A 32 6.61 37.30 7.40
N GLN A 33 7.71 36.57 7.60
CA GLN A 33 8.03 35.39 6.82
C GLN A 33 7.30 34.17 7.40
N VAL A 34 6.04 33.99 7.00
CA VAL A 34 5.22 32.81 7.34
C VAL A 34 5.04 31.97 6.09
N ARG A 35 5.37 30.69 6.16
CA ARG A 35 5.15 29.76 5.04
C ARG A 35 3.81 29.04 5.19
N GLY A 36 3.21 28.67 4.07
CA GLY A 36 2.09 27.74 4.05
C GLY A 36 2.61 26.32 4.22
N GLY A 37 2.21 25.66 5.30
CA GLY A 37 2.43 24.22 5.51
C GLY A 37 1.35 23.46 4.77
N CYS A 38 1.76 22.48 3.97
CA CYS A 38 0.88 21.60 3.21
C CYS A 38 1.22 20.17 3.62
N ASP A 39 0.29 19.54 4.33
CA ASP A 39 0.38 18.13 4.64
C ASP A 39 -0.26 17.35 3.51
N LEU A 40 0.56 16.64 2.74
CA LEU A 40 0.07 15.79 1.68
C LEU A 40 -0.76 14.65 2.30
N PRO A 41 -2.03 14.48 1.92
CA PRO A 41 -2.78 13.33 2.39
C PRO A 41 -2.05 12.05 1.94
N PRO A 42 -1.91 11.04 2.81
CA PRO A 42 -1.36 9.76 2.40
C PRO A 42 -2.22 9.20 1.28
N HIS A 43 -1.59 8.62 0.25
CA HIS A 43 -2.32 7.89 -0.78
C HIS A 43 -3.08 6.72 -0.13
N LEU A 44 -4.38 6.90 0.10
CA LEU A 44 -5.33 5.92 0.66
C LEU A 44 -5.98 5.12 -0.50
N PRO A 45 -6.51 3.89 -0.24
CA PRO A 45 -5.93 2.66 -0.78
C PRO A 45 -6.28 2.41 -2.26
N GLY A 46 -5.26 2.00 -3.00
CA GLY A 46 -5.43 1.39 -4.33
C GLY A 46 -5.91 -0.06 -4.20
N ILE A 47 -6.64 -0.53 -5.20
CA ILE A 47 -7.03 -1.94 -5.33
C ILE A 47 -5.92 -2.67 -6.09
N ILE A 48 -5.46 -3.80 -5.57
CA ILE A 48 -4.47 -4.66 -6.23
C ILE A 48 -5.17 -5.97 -6.60
N ILE A 49 -5.22 -6.28 -7.89
CA ILE A 49 -5.85 -7.49 -8.43
C ILE A 49 -4.74 -8.38 -8.99
N LEU A 50 -4.55 -9.56 -8.39
CA LEU A 50 -3.60 -10.55 -8.87
C LEU A 50 -4.31 -11.52 -9.83
N VAL A 51 -3.77 -11.66 -11.04
CA VAL A 51 -4.31 -12.55 -12.08
C VAL A 51 -3.19 -13.50 -12.54
N HIS A 52 -3.50 -14.78 -12.67
CA HIS A 52 -2.55 -15.79 -13.16
C HIS A 52 -2.89 -16.20 -14.59
N GLY A 53 -1.88 -16.70 -15.31
CA GLY A 53 -2.06 -17.21 -16.67
C GLY A 53 -2.81 -18.54 -16.72
N VAL A 54 -3.27 -18.90 -17.92
CA VAL A 54 -3.73 -20.26 -18.24
C VAL A 54 -2.58 -21.24 -18.01
N ASN A 55 -2.83 -22.32 -17.27
CA ASN A 55 -1.84 -23.31 -16.79
C ASN A 55 -0.92 -22.89 -15.61
N SER A 56 -1.29 -21.90 -14.80
CA SER A 56 -0.70 -21.69 -13.46
C SER A 56 -1.77 -21.77 -12.39
N THR A 57 -1.40 -22.15 -11.17
CA THR A 57 -2.29 -22.18 -9.99
C THR A 57 -2.26 -20.88 -9.19
N GLY A 58 -1.45 -19.91 -9.62
CA GLY A 58 -1.26 -18.66 -8.88
C GLY A 58 -0.35 -18.83 -7.66
N GLU A 59 0.63 -19.75 -7.70
CA GLU A 59 1.50 -20.05 -6.55
C GLU A 59 2.30 -18.84 -6.02
N TRP A 60 2.45 -17.78 -6.83
CA TRP A 60 3.17 -16.58 -6.46
C TRP A 60 2.33 -15.57 -5.65
N PHE A 61 1.01 -15.73 -5.58
CA PHE A 61 0.11 -14.77 -4.94
C PHE A 61 0.36 -14.65 -3.44
N SER A 62 0.54 -15.77 -2.74
CA SER A 62 0.82 -15.78 -1.30
C SER A 62 2.14 -15.08 -0.96
N VAL A 63 3.18 -15.32 -1.78
CA VAL A 63 4.49 -14.67 -1.62
C VAL A 63 4.40 -13.17 -1.91
N ALA A 64 3.69 -12.78 -2.98
CA ALA A 64 3.51 -11.39 -3.36
C ALA A 64 2.72 -10.62 -2.31
N GLU A 65 1.62 -11.18 -1.81
CA GLU A 65 0.80 -10.57 -0.77
C GLU A 65 1.59 -10.39 0.53
N LYS A 66 2.37 -11.40 0.94
CA LYS A 66 3.25 -11.27 2.10
C LYS A 66 4.19 -10.07 1.99
N LYS A 67 4.86 -9.93 0.84
CA LYS A 67 5.78 -8.82 0.60
C LYS A 67 5.06 -7.47 0.50
N LEU A 68 3.85 -7.48 -0.04
CA LEU A 68 3.00 -6.30 -0.13
C LEU A 68 2.55 -5.81 1.26
N CYS A 69 2.03 -6.70 2.10
CA CYS A 69 1.65 -6.37 3.49
C CYS A 69 2.87 -5.88 4.29
N GLU A 70 4.01 -6.57 4.21
CA GLU A 70 5.27 -6.12 4.85
C GLU A 70 5.67 -4.70 4.41
N GLY A 71 5.63 -4.43 3.10
CA GLY A 71 6.01 -3.13 2.53
C GLY A 71 5.03 -2.01 2.88
N LEU A 72 3.72 -2.28 2.81
CA LEU A 72 2.67 -1.33 3.15
C LEU A 72 2.66 -1.01 4.64
N ASN A 73 2.77 -2.01 5.52
CA ASN A 73 2.86 -1.81 6.97
C ASN A 73 4.06 -0.94 7.33
N LYS A 74 5.21 -1.16 6.67
CA LYS A 74 6.40 -0.32 6.87
C LYS A 74 6.20 1.11 6.36
N ARG A 75 5.60 1.30 5.17
CA ARG A 75 5.39 2.62 4.57
C ARG A 75 4.37 3.45 5.34
N LEU A 76 3.32 2.81 5.84
CA LEU A 76 2.21 3.45 6.57
C LEU A 76 2.44 3.49 8.10
N GLY A 77 3.51 2.87 8.60
CA GLY A 77 3.82 2.84 10.04
C GLY A 77 2.84 2.00 10.86
N LEU A 78 2.26 0.95 10.27
CA LEU A 78 1.22 0.11 10.90
C LEU A 78 1.79 -1.06 11.71
N THR A 79 3.08 -1.34 11.61
CA THR A 79 3.73 -2.45 12.33
C THR A 79 3.57 -2.31 13.84
N GLY A 80 2.95 -3.30 14.49
CA GLY A 80 2.68 -3.29 15.93
C GLY A 80 1.48 -2.44 16.36
N THR A 81 0.67 -1.97 15.41
CA THR A 81 -0.60 -1.29 15.69
C THR A 81 -1.77 -2.28 15.57
N SER A 82 -2.94 -1.91 16.09
CA SER A 82 -4.17 -2.70 15.91
C SER A 82 -4.65 -2.80 14.46
N HIS A 83 -4.02 -2.05 13.53
CA HIS A 83 -4.40 -1.97 12.12
C HIS A 83 -3.32 -2.55 11.20
N GLU A 84 -2.46 -3.42 11.72
CA GLU A 84 -1.46 -4.11 10.92
C GLU A 84 -2.12 -4.97 9.83
N LEU A 85 -1.65 -4.83 8.57
CA LEU A 85 -2.16 -5.62 7.46
C LEU A 85 -1.67 -7.05 7.57
N GLU A 86 -2.60 -7.99 7.54
CA GLU A 86 -2.33 -9.42 7.52
C GLU A 86 -2.52 -9.99 6.11
N THR A 87 -1.82 -11.07 5.81
CA THR A 87 -1.94 -11.76 4.53
C THR A 87 -3.25 -12.55 4.47
N ASN A 88 -3.95 -12.50 3.34
CA ASN A 88 -5.10 -13.36 3.09
C ASN A 88 -4.68 -14.83 2.99
N LYS A 89 -5.64 -15.73 3.27
CA LYS A 89 -5.48 -17.18 3.09
C LYS A 89 -6.15 -17.59 1.79
N TYR A 90 -5.39 -18.13 0.86
CA TYR A 90 -5.94 -18.60 -0.41
C TYR A 90 -6.44 -20.05 -0.29
N LEU A 91 -7.47 -20.40 -1.07
CA LEU A 91 -8.06 -21.74 -1.10
C LEU A 91 -7.06 -22.86 -1.45
N PHE A 92 -5.92 -22.52 -2.07
CA PHE A 92 -4.89 -23.45 -2.49
C PHE A 92 -3.70 -23.57 -1.50
N ASP A 93 -3.68 -22.77 -0.42
CA ASP A 93 -2.59 -22.79 0.56
C ASP A 93 -2.65 -24.02 1.45
N ASP A 94 -3.86 -24.51 1.73
CA ASP A 94 -4.04 -25.82 2.33
C ASP A 94 -3.71 -26.86 1.29
N LYS A 95 -2.69 -27.68 1.56
CA LYS A 95 -2.42 -28.88 0.76
C LYS A 95 -3.70 -29.69 0.72
N ILE A 96 -4.43 -29.61 -0.38
CA ILE A 96 -5.34 -30.68 -0.74
C ILE A 96 -4.38 -31.86 -0.93
N ASP A 97 -4.41 -32.81 0.01
CA ASP A 97 -3.92 -34.18 -0.21
C ASP A 97 -4.81 -34.79 -1.31
N ALA A 98 -4.72 -34.22 -2.50
CA ALA A 98 -5.36 -34.73 -3.68
C ALA A 98 -4.53 -35.94 -4.05
N MET A 99 -4.91 -37.08 -3.47
CA MET A 99 -4.67 -38.37 -4.08
C MET A 99 -5.09 -38.20 -5.55
N PRO A 100 -4.16 -38.30 -6.51
CA PRO A 100 -4.50 -38.06 -7.90
C PRO A 100 -5.61 -39.04 -8.27
N LEU A 101 -6.71 -38.53 -8.84
CA LEU A 101 -7.88 -39.35 -9.18
C LEU A 101 -7.53 -40.51 -10.13
N MET A 102 -6.37 -40.42 -10.79
CA MET A 102 -5.77 -41.50 -11.58
C MET A 102 -4.27 -41.59 -11.27
N PRO A 103 -3.72 -42.79 -11.01
CA PRO A 103 -2.29 -43.02 -11.00
C PRO A 103 -1.67 -42.65 -12.36
N ARG A 104 -0.50 -42.00 -12.35
CA ARG A 104 0.35 -41.91 -13.54
C ARG A 104 1.39 -43.02 -13.44
N ASP A 105 1.25 -44.04 -14.28
CA ASP A 105 2.32 -45.01 -14.51
C ASP A 105 3.44 -44.28 -15.25
N LEU A 106 4.56 -44.00 -14.56
CA LEU A 106 5.78 -43.60 -15.24
C LEU A 106 6.34 -44.85 -15.94
N PRO A 107 6.75 -44.77 -17.22
CA PRO A 107 7.46 -45.87 -17.84
C PRO A 107 8.80 -46.09 -17.13
N ASP A 108 9.10 -47.35 -16.82
CA ASP A 108 10.40 -47.76 -16.30
C ASP A 108 11.49 -47.41 -17.32
N VAL A 109 12.50 -46.66 -16.86
CA VAL A 109 13.69 -46.27 -17.65
C VAL A 109 14.64 -47.45 -17.82
#